data_AF-A0A1Q8Z5K9-F1
#
_entry.id   AF-A0A1Q8Z5K9-F1
#
_cell.length_a   1.000
_cell.length_b   1.000
_cell.length_c   1.000
_cell.angle_alpha   90.00
_cell.angle_beta   90.00
_cell.angle_gamma   90.00
#
_symmetry.space_group_name_H-M   'P 1'
#
loop_
_entity.id
_entity.type
_entity.pdbx_description
1 polymer ?
#
loop_
_entity_poly.entity_id
_entity_poly.type
_entity_poly.pdbx_seq_one_letter_code
_entity_poly.pdbx_strand_id
1 'polypeptide(L)'
;MKLIYRGTVYEYDLSEPKAVNPDLFPQAPYTLTYRGVNIQIDPKAPSHQPPAPAECDLIYRGVSYHVSRNTQGAVTTTVKPASKAAAKPVSVPSTLPKQYVSKIHQANLLNNLQHRLEIAREQGNQALVVLLEAEQKQITAWNY
;
A
#
# COMPACT_ATOMS: atom_id res chain seq x y z
N MET A 1 -19.65 8.39 -18.95
CA MET A 1 -18.38 9.17 -18.94
C MET A 1 -17.42 8.52 -19.93
N LYS A 2 -16.64 9.29 -20.70
CA LYS A 2 -15.63 8.70 -21.60
C LYS A 2 -14.35 8.44 -20.79
N LEU A 3 -13.97 7.17 -20.63
CA LEU A 3 -12.78 6.78 -19.87
C LEU A 3 -11.63 6.51 -20.83
N ILE A 4 -10.43 6.99 -20.54
CA ILE A 4 -9.25 6.75 -21.39
C ILE A 4 -8.20 6.03 -20.54
N TYR A 5 -7.80 4.82 -20.96
CA TYR A 5 -6.76 4.04 -20.29
C TYR A 5 -5.74 3.57 -21.32
N ARG A 6 -4.45 3.89 -21.10
CA ARG A 6 -3.34 3.56 -22.02
C ARG A 6 -3.57 3.98 -23.49
N GLY A 7 -4.19 5.13 -23.70
CA GLY A 7 -4.43 5.69 -25.03
C GLY A 7 -5.63 5.09 -25.77
N THR A 8 -6.33 4.09 -25.20
CA THR A 8 -7.60 3.61 -25.75
C THR A 8 -8.76 4.28 -25.02
N VAL A 9 -9.73 4.74 -25.80
CA VAL A 9 -10.95 5.39 -25.31
C VAL A 9 -12.03 4.32 -25.15
N TYR A 10 -12.58 4.24 -23.94
CA TYR A 10 -13.67 3.34 -23.57
C TYR A 10 -14.94 4.17 -23.39
N GLU A 11 -16.01 3.73 -24.03
CA GLU A 11 -17.34 4.20 -23.75
C GLU A 11 -17.90 3.42 -22.57
N TYR A 12 -18.12 4.14 -21.46
CA TYR A 12 -18.69 3.56 -20.24
C TYR A 12 -20.17 3.96 -20.15
N ASP A 13 -21.02 3.02 -20.52
CA ASP A 13 -22.47 3.12 -20.40
C ASP A 13 -22.90 2.80 -18.96
N LEU A 14 -23.31 3.84 -18.23
CA LEU A 14 -23.79 3.76 -16.84
C LEU A 14 -25.26 3.29 -16.73
N SER A 15 -25.96 3.16 -17.87
CA SER A 15 -27.43 3.03 -17.90
C SER A 15 -27.92 1.63 -17.51
N GLU A 16 -27.10 0.60 -17.70
CA GLU A 16 -27.47 -0.76 -17.33
C GLU A 16 -26.20 -1.47 -16.85
N PRO A 17 -26.18 -2.10 -15.67
CA PRO A 17 -25.21 -3.14 -15.44
C PRO A 17 -25.50 -4.18 -16.52
N LYS A 18 -24.67 -4.24 -17.57
CA LYS A 18 -24.71 -5.33 -18.54
C LYS A 18 -24.67 -6.60 -17.71
N ALA A 19 -25.83 -7.25 -17.55
CA ALA A 19 -25.89 -8.58 -17.02
C ALA A 19 -24.89 -9.34 -17.86
N VAL A 20 -23.84 -9.84 -17.24
CA VAL A 20 -22.87 -10.67 -17.94
C VAL A 20 -23.70 -11.86 -18.40
N ASN A 21 -24.05 -11.90 -19.69
CA ASN A 21 -24.84 -12.98 -20.24
C ASN A 21 -24.08 -14.26 -19.87
N PRO A 22 -24.65 -15.15 -19.05
CA PRO A 22 -23.95 -16.37 -18.64
C PRO A 22 -23.61 -17.25 -19.85
N ASP A 23 -24.27 -17.03 -20.99
CA ASP A 23 -24.00 -17.67 -22.28
C ASP A 23 -22.70 -17.21 -22.98
N LEU A 24 -22.02 -16.16 -22.50
CA LEU A 24 -20.70 -15.78 -23.02
C LEU A 24 -19.57 -16.64 -22.45
N PHE A 25 -19.83 -17.42 -21.40
CA PHE A 25 -18.87 -18.38 -20.88
C PHE A 25 -19.09 -19.74 -21.57
N PRO A 26 -18.01 -20.41 -22.01
CA PRO A 26 -18.12 -21.76 -22.54
C PRO A 26 -18.80 -22.64 -21.49
N GLN A 27 -19.90 -23.31 -21.85
CA GLN A 27 -20.58 -24.28 -20.97
C GLN A 27 -19.90 -25.66 -21.00
N ALA A 28 -18.87 -25.81 -21.83
CA ALA A 28 -18.02 -26.98 -21.95
C ALA A 28 -16.64 -26.70 -21.34
N PRO A 29 -15.90 -27.74 -20.91
CA PRO A 29 -14.53 -27.59 -20.45
C PRO A 29 -13.66 -26.89 -21.50
N TYR A 30 -12.87 -25.90 -21.08
CA TYR A 30 -11.99 -25.15 -21.96
C TYR A 30 -10.63 -24.89 -21.32
N THR A 31 -9.63 -24.69 -22.17
CA THR A 31 -8.26 -24.40 -21.73
C THR A 31 -7.99 -22.90 -21.78
N LEU A 32 -7.55 -22.33 -20.67
CA LEU A 32 -7.13 -20.94 -20.56
C LEU A 32 -5.62 -20.86 -20.37
N THR A 33 -4.94 -20.06 -21.20
CA THR A 33 -3.52 -19.79 -21.02
C THR A 33 -3.34 -18.48 -20.25
N TYR A 34 -2.75 -18.55 -19.06
CA TYR A 34 -2.38 -17.37 -18.27
C TYR A 34 -0.89 -17.40 -17.94
N ARG A 35 -0.14 -16.36 -18.36
CA ARG A 35 1.32 -16.25 -18.17
C ARG A 35 2.11 -17.49 -18.62
N GLY A 36 1.71 -18.10 -19.74
CA GLY A 36 2.35 -19.30 -20.28
C GLY A 36 1.95 -20.62 -19.59
N VAL A 37 1.06 -20.57 -18.60
CA VAL A 37 0.50 -21.74 -17.94
C VAL A 37 -0.87 -22.03 -18.52
N ASN A 38 -1.08 -23.28 -18.97
CA ASN A 38 -2.38 -23.75 -19.44
C ASN A 38 -3.18 -24.30 -18.26
N ILE A 39 -4.35 -23.73 -18.01
CA ILE A 39 -5.29 -24.09 -16.95
C ILE A 39 -6.52 -24.69 -17.62
N GLN A 40 -6.91 -25.91 -17.22
CA GLN A 40 -8.18 -26.50 -17.63
C GLN A 40 -9.29 -26.00 -16.70
N ILE A 41 -10.33 -25.41 -17.28
CA ILE A 41 -11.49 -24.90 -16.55
C ILE A 41 -12.68 -25.76 -16.94
N ASP A 42 -13.31 -26.41 -15.96
CA ASP A 42 -14.59 -27.08 -16.10
C ASP A 42 -15.69 -26.22 -15.45
N PRO A 43 -16.56 -25.56 -16.24
CA PRO A 43 -17.66 -24.74 -15.74
C PRO A 43 -18.70 -25.52 -14.93
N LYS A 44 -18.80 -26.84 -15.12
CA LYS A 44 -19.77 -27.70 -14.41
C LYS A 44 -19.19 -28.32 -13.15
N ALA A 45 -17.88 -28.20 -12.93
CA ALA A 45 -17.27 -28.68 -11.70
C ALA A 45 -17.82 -27.89 -10.50
N PRO A 46 -18.16 -28.57 -9.39
CA PRO A 46 -18.58 -27.87 -8.18
C PRO A 46 -17.48 -26.90 -7.76
N SER A 47 -17.86 -25.65 -7.49
CA SER A 47 -16.94 -24.63 -7.02
C SER A 47 -16.28 -25.13 -5.74
N HIS A 48 -15.02 -25.55 -5.84
CA HIS A 48 -14.23 -25.97 -4.69
C HIS A 48 -13.75 -24.70 -3.99
N GLN A 49 -14.68 -23.91 -3.43
CA GLN A 49 -14.31 -22.87 -2.48
C GLN A 49 -13.69 -23.58 -1.28
N PRO A 50 -12.40 -23.34 -0.98
CA PRO A 50 -11.84 -23.83 0.26
C PRO A 50 -12.72 -23.30 1.39
N PRO A 51 -13.10 -24.14 2.37
CA PRO A 51 -13.85 -23.65 3.51
C PRO A 51 -13.07 -22.49 4.12
N ALA A 52 -13.76 -21.37 4.36
CA ALA A 52 -13.13 -20.24 5.02
C ALA A 52 -12.54 -20.73 6.36
N PRO A 53 -11.28 -20.40 6.67
CA PRO A 53 -10.67 -20.85 7.90
C PRO A 53 -11.50 -20.37 9.09
N ALA A 54 -11.77 -21.26 10.04
CA ALA A 54 -12.55 -20.94 11.25
C ALA A 54 -11.84 -19.88 12.10
N GLU A 55 -10.52 -19.80 12.00
CA GLU A 55 -9.68 -18.81 12.67
C GLU A 55 -8.60 -18.30 11.73
N CYS A 56 -8.36 -16.99 11.71
CA CYS A 56 -7.23 -16.41 11.01
C CYS A 56 -6.59 -15.25 11.79
N ASP A 57 -5.27 -15.17 11.70
CA ASP A 57 -4.49 -14.06 12.24
C ASP A 57 -4.22 -13.05 11.13
N LEU A 58 -4.63 -11.81 11.35
CA LEU A 58 -4.42 -10.68 10.44
C LEU A 58 -3.51 -9.65 11.09
N ILE A 59 -2.73 -8.92 10.29
CA ILE A 59 -1.87 -7.84 10.78
C ILE A 59 -2.20 -6.56 10.02
N TYR A 60 -2.58 -5.50 10.74
CA TYR A 60 -2.78 -4.17 10.17
C TYR A 60 -1.99 -3.14 10.98
N ARG A 61 -1.07 -2.44 10.30
CA ARG A 61 -0.17 -1.43 10.90
C ARG A 61 0.59 -1.92 12.15
N GLY A 62 1.02 -3.18 12.16
CA GLY A 62 1.74 -3.78 13.28
C GLY A 62 0.87 -4.21 14.47
N VAL A 63 -0.45 -4.12 14.35
CA VAL A 63 -1.41 -4.67 15.32
C VAL A 63 -1.91 -6.00 14.79
N SER A 64 -1.86 -7.03 15.64
CA SER A 64 -2.37 -8.36 15.32
C SER A 64 -3.84 -8.49 15.73
N TYR A 65 -4.65 -8.97 14.80
CA TYR A 65 -6.06 -9.24 14.95
C TYR A 65 -6.26 -10.73 14.82
N HIS A 66 -6.83 -11.35 15.85
CA HIS A 66 -7.26 -12.73 15.78
C HIS A 66 -8.76 -12.73 15.46
N VAL A 67 -9.11 -13.28 14.31
CA VAL A 67 -10.49 -13.37 13.82
C VAL A 67 -10.92 -14.82 13.92
N SER A 68 -11.93 -15.10 14.74
CA SER A 68 -12.56 -16.41 14.81
C SER A 68 -14.01 -16.32 14.34
N ARG A 69 -14.48 -17.38 13.68
CA ARG A 69 -15.86 -17.51 13.20
C ARG A 69 -16.48 -18.73 13.87
N ASN A 70 -17.59 -18.52 14.58
CA ASN A 70 -18.32 -19.62 15.18
C ASN A 70 -19.13 -20.40 14.13
N THR A 71 -19.65 -21.57 14.51
CA THR A 71 -20.45 -22.44 13.63
C THR A 71 -21.78 -21.81 13.16
N GLN A 72 -22.20 -20.72 13.80
CA GLN A 72 -23.39 -19.92 13.44
C GLN A 72 -23.04 -18.73 12.52
N GLY A 73 -21.78 -18.59 12.10
CA GLY A 73 -21.31 -17.53 11.21
C GLY A 73 -21.02 -16.19 11.89
N ALA A 74 -21.18 -16.08 13.21
CA ALA A 74 -20.80 -14.88 13.95
C ALA A 74 -19.28 -14.76 14.01
N VAL A 75 -18.78 -13.56 13.70
CA VAL A 75 -17.35 -13.25 13.66
C VAL A 75 -16.98 -12.53 14.95
N THR A 76 -16.04 -13.10 15.70
CA THR A 76 -15.44 -12.50 16.89
C THR A 76 -14.01 -12.08 16.57
N THR A 77 -13.73 -10.78 16.73
CA THR A 77 -12.40 -10.22 16.52
C THR A 77 -11.79 -9.89 17.87
N THR A 78 -10.72 -10.60 18.23
CA THR A 78 -9.91 -10.26 19.40
C THR A 78 -8.68 -9.50 18.95
N VAL A 79 -8.58 -8.23 19.37
CA VAL A 79 -7.36 -7.46 19.19
C VAL A 79 -6.39 -7.90 20.28
N LYS A 80 -5.30 -8.57 19.88
CA LYS A 80 -4.15 -8.68 20.77
C LYS A 80 -3.32 -7.42 20.50
N PRO A 81 -3.30 -6.42 21.40
CA PRO A 81 -2.23 -5.44 21.33
C PRO A 81 -0.96 -6.27 21.30
N ALA A 82 -0.06 -5.99 20.35
CA ALA A 82 1.27 -6.54 20.42
C ALA A 82 1.80 -6.13 21.79
N SER A 83 1.71 -7.02 22.79
CA SER A 83 2.48 -6.90 23.99
C SER A 83 3.87 -6.63 23.46
N LYS A 84 4.57 -5.65 24.03
CA LYS A 84 6.00 -5.51 23.83
C LYS A 84 6.69 -6.74 24.42
N ALA A 85 6.34 -7.96 23.98
CA ALA A 85 7.28 -9.02 23.81
C ALA A 85 8.38 -8.35 23.01
N ALA A 86 9.51 -8.17 23.67
CA ALA A 86 10.73 -7.67 23.08
C ALA A 86 11.00 -8.52 21.85
N ALA A 87 10.44 -8.11 20.71
CA ALA A 87 10.94 -8.47 19.42
C ALA A 87 12.36 -7.92 19.49
N LYS A 88 13.32 -8.82 19.74
CA LYS A 88 14.73 -8.52 19.54
C LYS A 88 14.75 -7.88 18.16
N PRO A 89 15.16 -6.61 18.04
CA PRO A 89 15.20 -5.98 16.74
C PRO A 89 15.99 -6.95 15.88
N VAL A 90 15.39 -7.42 14.79
CA VAL A 90 16.14 -8.14 13.76
C VAL A 90 17.21 -7.14 13.37
N SER A 91 18.40 -7.34 13.91
CA SER A 91 19.55 -6.51 13.63
C SER A 91 19.92 -6.86 12.20
N VAL A 92 19.25 -6.22 11.25
CA VAL A 92 19.87 -5.99 9.96
C VAL A 92 21.21 -5.35 10.32
N PRO A 93 22.35 -5.94 9.93
CA PRO A 93 23.64 -5.32 10.16
C PRO A 93 23.66 -4.06 9.30
N SER A 94 23.17 -2.96 9.85
CA SER A 94 23.46 -1.63 9.33
C SER A 94 24.94 -1.44 9.61
N THR A 95 25.74 -1.71 8.59
CA THR A 95 27.21 -1.60 8.59
C THR A 95 27.69 -0.16 8.78
N LEU A 96 26.78 0.79 8.90
CA LEU A 96 27.08 2.20 9.06
C LEU A 96 26.76 2.65 10.50
N PRO A 97 27.71 3.31 11.19
CA PRO A 97 27.47 3.82 12.52
C PRO A 97 26.31 4.81 12.49
N LYS A 98 25.46 4.81 13.52
CA LYS A 98 24.29 5.72 13.62
C LYS A 98 24.64 7.19 13.39
N GLN A 99 25.85 7.59 13.79
CA GLN A 99 26.41 8.92 13.57
C GLN A 99 26.64 9.26 12.08
N TYR A 100 26.92 8.26 11.25
CA TYR A 100 27.08 8.46 9.81
C TYR A 100 25.72 8.65 9.13
N VAL A 101 24.73 7.85 9.54
CA VAL A 101 23.35 7.99 9.05
C VAL A 101 22.75 9.35 9.44
N SER A 102 22.99 9.82 10.67
CA SER A 102 22.53 11.14 11.11
C SER A 102 23.20 12.28 10.32
N LYS A 103 24.50 12.17 10.02
CA LYS A 103 25.22 13.15 9.18
C LYS A 103 24.67 13.20 7.75
N ILE A 104 24.43 12.05 7.12
CA ILE A 104 23.83 12.00 5.78
C ILE A 104 22.43 12.61 5.80
N HIS A 105 21.62 12.26 6.80
CA HIS A 105 20.27 12.81 6.93
C HIS A 105 20.31 14.34 7.06
N GLN A 106 21.21 14.88 7.87
CA GLN A 106 21.40 16.32 8.02
C GLN A 106 21.83 16.98 6.71
N ALA A 107 22.80 16.41 6.00
CA ALA A 107 23.24 16.93 4.71
C ALA A 107 22.09 16.97 3.69
N ASN A 108 21.29 15.90 3.62
CA ASN A 108 20.12 15.85 2.74
C ASN A 108 19.06 16.89 3.11
N LEU A 109 18.83 17.11 4.41
CA LEU A 109 17.85 18.08 4.90
C LEU A 109 18.28 19.51 4.52
N LEU A 110 19.55 19.85 4.69
CA LEU A 110 20.12 21.14 4.27
C LEU A 110 20.04 21.35 2.75
N ASN A 111 20.42 20.33 1.96
CA ASN A 111 20.34 20.40 0.50
C ASN A 111 18.90 20.62 0.01
N ASN A 112 17.94 19.90 0.59
CA ASN A 112 16.53 20.08 0.25
C ASN A 112 16.01 21.47 0.61
N LEU A 113 16.40 22.03 1.77
CA LEU A 113 16.02 23.38 2.16
C LEU A 113 16.61 24.44 1.22
N GLN A 114 17.89 24.31 0.87
CA GLN A 114 18.55 25.23 -0.06
C GLN A 114 17.86 25.23 -1.43
N HIS A 115 17.55 24.05 -1.97
CA HIS A 115 16.85 23.93 -3.23
C HIS A 115 15.45 24.54 -3.19
N ARG A 116 14.69 24.31 -2.10
CA ARG A 116 13.35 24.92 -1.92
C ARG A 116 13.42 26.43 -1.80
N LEU A 117 14.46 26.98 -1.16
CA LEU A 117 14.68 28.43 -1.07
C LEU A 117 14.98 29.03 -2.43
N GLU A 118 15.80 28.37 -3.24
CA GLU A 118 16.12 28.80 -4.61
C GLU A 118 14.86 28.84 -5.49
N ILE A 119 14.10 27.75 -5.52
CA ILE A 119 12.81 27.70 -6.24
C ILE A 119 11.84 28.77 -5.74
N ALA A 120 11.71 28.94 -4.42
CA ALA A 120 10.79 29.94 -3.86
C ALA A 120 11.18 31.37 -4.23
N ARG A 121 12.49 31.65 -4.34
CA ARG A 121 13.02 32.94 -4.81
C ARG A 121 12.77 33.15 -6.29
N GLU A 122 13.01 32.14 -7.13
CA GLU A 122 12.72 32.19 -8.57
C GLU A 122 11.23 32.44 -8.83
N GLN A 123 10.36 31.83 -8.04
CA GLN A 123 8.90 32.00 -8.12
C GLN A 123 8.40 33.30 -7.49
N GLY A 124 9.27 34.07 -6.82
CA GLY A 124 8.90 35.32 -6.13
C GLY A 124 8.00 35.12 -4.90
N ASN A 125 7.92 33.91 -4.35
CA ASN A 125 7.05 33.59 -3.22
C ASN A 125 7.71 33.97 -1.88
N GLN A 126 7.65 35.25 -1.54
CA GLN A 126 8.27 35.82 -0.33
C GLN A 126 7.76 35.18 0.97
N ALA A 127 6.48 34.81 1.05
CA ALA A 127 5.92 34.17 2.24
C ALA A 127 6.57 32.80 2.50
N LEU A 128 6.81 32.03 1.44
CA LEU A 128 7.48 30.73 1.55
C LEU A 128 8.95 30.88 1.91
N VAL A 129 9.64 31.90 1.38
CA VAL A 129 11.04 32.20 1.75
C VAL A 129 11.17 32.46 3.24
N VAL A 130 10.30 33.30 3.82
CA VAL A 130 10.32 33.62 5.27
C VAL A 130 10.12 32.37 6.12
N LEU A 131 9.19 31.48 5.73
CA LEU A 131 8.94 30.22 6.45
C LEU A 131 10.16 29.28 6.40
N LEU A 132 10.77 29.13 5.22
CA LEU A 132 11.95 28.27 5.03
C LEU A 132 13.18 28.79 5.78
N GLU A 133 13.37 30.11 5.84
CA GLU A 133 14.44 30.72 6.65
C GLU A 133 14.22 30.52 8.16
N ALA A 134 12.96 30.53 8.61
CA ALA A 134 12.63 30.19 10.00
C ALA A 134 12.91 28.70 10.31
N GLU A 135 12.57 27.79 9.40
CA GLU A 135 12.87 26.35 9.52
C GLU A 135 14.39 26.13 9.59
N GLN A 136 15.16 26.82 8.74
CA GLN A 136 16.63 26.76 8.76
C GLN A 136 17.20 27.18 10.13
N LYS A 137 16.70 28.26 10.72
CA LYS A 137 17.14 28.73 12.05
C LYS A 137 16.82 27.74 13.17
N GLN A 138 15.69 27.03 13.07
CA GLN A 138 15.38 25.98 14.04
C GLN A 138 16.39 24.85 13.96
N ILE A 139 16.68 24.35 12.76
CA ILE A 139 17.61 23.22 12.57
C ILE A 139 19.03 23.55 13.05
N THR A 140 19.50 24.79 12.87
CA THR A 140 20.80 25.21 13.40
C THR A 140 20.77 25.37 14.92
N ALA A 141 19.66 25.83 15.50
CA ALA A 141 19.49 25.97 16.95
C ALA A 141 19.48 24.62 17.70
N TRP A 142 18.97 23.54 17.09
CA TRP A 142 18.99 22.18 17.66
C TRP A 142 20.36 21.48 17.60
N ASN A 143 21.39 22.11 17.00
CA ASN A 143 22.73 21.54 16.82
C ASN A 143 23.78 22.03 17.85
N TYR A 144 23.34 22.69 18.93
CA TYR A 144 24.14 23.01 20.14
C TYR A 144 23.50 22.35 21.37
#